data_AF-A0AAU5XA79-F1
#
_entry.id   AF-A0AAU5XA79-F1
#
_cell.length_a   1.000
_cell.length_b   1.000
_cell.length_c   1.000
_cell.angle_alpha   90.00
_cell.angle_beta   90.00
_cell.angle_gamma   90.00
#
_symmetry.space_group_name_H-M   'P 1'
#
loop_
_entity.id
_entity.type
_entity.pdbx_description
1 polymer ?
#
loop_
_entity_poly.entity_id
_entity_poly.type
_entity_poly.pdbx_seq_one_letter_code
_entity_poly.pdbx_strand_id
1 'polypeptide(L)'
;MSDDEIIARIREQHSDLPPPAPPEAVAELEGVVGHPMPVLLKRIYLEVANGGFGRWGEALSLTVPYEFSDSPILVETYLSWIEAGPERGYVHPPSVVPLLTWGCAIWSMVDYSTPEGRMWGWDPNGRSLRHALFPEDRTLAERLTDWLDGNDEDFPQPPSQTPPPTC
;
A
#
# COMPACT_ATOMS: atom_id res chain seq x y z
N MET A 1 6.47 4.56 16.64
CA MET A 1 6.72 6.02 16.66
C MET A 1 5.39 6.74 16.54
N SER A 2 5.29 8.00 16.95
CA SER A 2 4.12 8.83 16.64
C SER A 2 4.10 9.22 15.15
N ASP A 3 2.93 9.57 14.63
CA ASP A 3 2.77 10.03 13.24
C ASP A 3 3.69 11.23 12.92
N ASP A 4 3.82 12.17 13.86
CA ASP A 4 4.68 13.36 13.70
C ASP A 4 6.17 12.99 13.62
N GLU A 5 6.61 12.05 14.44
CA GLU A 5 7.99 11.53 14.39
C GLU A 5 8.25 10.79 13.08
N ILE A 6 7.30 9.98 12.61
CA ILE A 6 7.41 9.27 11.32
C ILE A 6 7.55 10.29 10.18
N ILE A 7 6.65 11.28 10.11
CA ILE A 7 6.68 12.33 9.08
C ILE A 7 7.98 13.12 9.09
N ALA A 8 8.46 13.51 10.27
CA ALA A 8 9.73 14.22 10.41
C ALA A 8 10.90 13.37 9.89
N ARG A 9 10.95 12.09 10.25
CA ARG A 9 12.02 11.19 9.82
C ARG A 9 12.00 10.90 8.32
N ILE A 10 10.82 10.74 7.70
CA ILE A 10 10.72 10.57 6.24
C ILE A 10 11.35 11.77 5.52
N ARG A 11 11.05 13.00 5.98
CA ARG A 11 11.64 14.23 5.42
C ARG A 11 13.16 14.30 5.60
N GLU A 12 13.67 13.81 6.72
CA GLU A 12 15.11 13.87 7.04
C GLU A 12 15.93 12.82 6.28
N GLN A 13 15.44 11.58 6.16
CA GLN A 13 16.18 10.48 5.53
C GLN A 13 16.17 10.54 3.99
N HIS A 14 15.19 11.21 3.37
CA HIS A 14 15.02 11.20 1.92
C HIS A 14 14.91 12.61 1.34
N SER A 15 16.05 13.22 1.02
CA SER A 15 16.12 14.56 0.41
C SER A 15 15.56 14.64 -1.01
N ASP A 16 15.39 13.48 -1.66
CA ASP A 16 15.08 13.38 -3.10
C ASP A 16 13.63 12.92 -3.34
N LEU A 17 12.77 13.03 -2.33
CA LEU A 17 11.36 12.69 -2.48
C LEU A 17 10.65 13.62 -3.47
N PRO A 18 9.66 13.10 -4.22
CA PRO A 18 8.82 13.94 -5.07
C PRO A 18 8.07 14.97 -4.21
N PRO A 19 7.67 16.11 -4.79
CA PRO A 19 6.87 17.08 -4.06
C PRO A 19 5.56 16.47 -3.56
N PRO A 20 4.95 17.00 -2.50
CA PRO A 20 3.66 16.53 -2.00
C PRO A 20 2.57 16.52 -3.07
N ALA A 21 1.63 15.60 -2.92
CA ALA A 21 0.47 15.48 -3.79
C ALA A 21 -0.48 16.66 -3.59
N PRO A 22 -1.16 17.09 -4.67
CA PRO A 22 -2.17 18.11 -4.53
C PRO A 22 -3.43 17.54 -3.84
N PRO A 23 -4.16 18.33 -3.03
CA PRO A 23 -5.30 17.83 -2.25
C PRO A 23 -6.42 17.19 -3.08
N GLU A 24 -6.62 17.66 -4.31
CA GLU A 24 -7.61 17.12 -5.24
C GLU A 24 -7.32 15.65 -5.61
N ALA A 25 -6.06 15.24 -5.72
CA ALA A 25 -5.70 13.87 -6.06
C ALA A 25 -6.02 12.90 -4.90
N VAL A 26 -5.84 13.35 -3.66
CA VAL A 26 -6.28 12.61 -2.48
C VAL A 26 -7.81 12.51 -2.45
N ALA A 27 -8.51 13.61 -2.68
CA ALA A 27 -9.98 13.64 -2.68
C ALA A 27 -10.58 12.76 -3.79
N GLU A 28 -9.96 12.72 -4.97
CA GLU A 28 -10.33 11.84 -6.06
C GLU A 28 -10.22 10.37 -5.64
N LEU A 29 -9.05 9.97 -5.11
CA LEU A 29 -8.84 8.60 -4.66
C LEU A 29 -9.81 8.20 -3.54
N GLU A 30 -10.01 9.05 -2.54
CA GLU A 30 -10.99 8.82 -1.47
C GLU A 30 -12.41 8.66 -2.03
N GLY A 31 -12.78 9.45 -3.03
CA GLY A 31 -14.08 9.38 -3.70
C GLY A 31 -14.29 8.06 -4.47
N VAL A 32 -13.25 7.58 -5.15
CA VAL A 32 -13.28 6.32 -5.90
C VAL A 32 -13.27 5.11 -4.96
N VAL A 33 -12.51 5.15 -3.87
CA VAL A 33 -12.44 4.08 -2.85
C VAL A 33 -13.69 4.04 -1.97
N GLY A 34 -14.37 5.19 -1.80
CA GLY A 34 -15.54 5.33 -0.94
C GLY A 34 -15.22 5.33 0.57
N HIS A 35 -13.94 5.44 0.94
CA HIS A 35 -13.46 5.51 2.32
C HIS A 35 -12.40 6.61 2.44
N PRO A 36 -12.30 7.29 3.60
CA PRO A 36 -11.24 8.25 3.83
C PRO A 36 -9.87 7.56 3.84
N MET A 37 -8.86 8.24 3.32
CA MET A 37 -7.49 7.78 3.39
C MET A 37 -7.02 7.78 4.86
N PRO A 38 -6.30 6.74 5.32
CA PRO A 38 -5.76 6.69 6.67
C PRO A 38 -4.97 7.94 7.02
N VAL A 39 -5.11 8.41 8.27
CA VAL A 39 -4.66 9.75 8.68
C VAL A 39 -3.16 9.95 8.39
N LEU A 40 -2.33 8.99 8.79
CA LEU A 40 -0.89 9.03 8.55
C LEU A 40 -0.56 9.04 7.05
N LEU A 41 -1.21 8.18 6.26
CA LEU A 41 -0.98 8.10 4.80
C LEU A 41 -1.32 9.42 4.11
N LYS A 42 -2.45 10.00 4.47
CA LYS A 42 -2.93 11.28 3.95
C LYS A 42 -1.95 12.40 4.24
N ARG A 43 -1.43 12.47 5.47
CA ARG A 43 -0.42 13.45 5.86
C ARG A 43 0.89 13.27 5.10
N ILE A 44 1.33 12.03 4.86
CA ILE A 44 2.52 11.77 4.04
C ILE A 44 2.30 12.30 2.63
N TYR A 45 1.19 11.96 1.98
CA TYR A 45 0.90 12.44 0.62
C TYR A 45 0.80 13.97 0.54
N LEU A 46 0.12 14.62 1.48
CA LEU A 46 -0.14 16.06 1.43
C LEU A 46 1.00 16.93 1.95
N GLU A 47 1.80 16.42 2.88
CA GLU A 47 2.81 17.21 3.58
C GLU A 47 4.25 16.80 3.26
N VAL A 48 4.47 15.60 2.72
CA VAL A 48 5.82 15.03 2.57
C VAL A 48 6.14 14.70 1.13
N ALA A 49 5.42 13.74 0.53
CA ALA A 49 5.79 13.20 -0.78
C ALA A 49 4.65 12.52 -1.51
N ASN A 50 4.57 12.75 -2.82
CA ASN A 50 3.64 12.08 -3.72
C ASN A 50 4.16 10.70 -4.19
N GLY A 51 4.30 9.76 -3.26
CA GLY A 51 4.96 8.48 -3.48
C GLY A 51 6.46 8.55 -3.19
N GLY A 52 7.22 7.52 -3.56
CA GLY A 52 8.69 7.54 -3.38
C GLY A 52 9.18 7.13 -1.98
N PHE A 53 8.29 6.86 -1.03
CA PHE A 53 8.63 6.39 0.32
C PHE A 53 8.47 4.87 0.44
N GLY A 54 9.04 4.26 1.49
CA GLY A 54 9.20 2.81 1.61
C GLY A 54 10.57 2.32 1.12
N ARG A 55 10.90 1.05 1.37
CA ARG A 55 12.25 0.50 1.26
C ARG A 55 12.98 0.84 -0.04
N TRP A 56 12.32 0.67 -1.18
CA TRP A 56 12.87 0.98 -2.52
C TRP A 56 12.17 2.19 -3.17
N GLY A 57 11.49 3.00 -2.35
CA GLY A 57 10.68 4.13 -2.77
C GLY A 57 9.34 3.77 -3.41
N GLU A 58 8.99 2.49 -3.49
CA GLU A 58 7.93 1.95 -4.35
C GLU A 58 6.49 2.32 -3.97
N ALA A 59 6.27 3.18 -2.97
CA ALA A 59 4.96 3.76 -2.76
C ALA A 59 4.50 4.52 -4.00
N LEU A 60 3.33 4.14 -4.51
CA LEU A 60 2.76 4.70 -5.74
C LEU A 60 2.46 6.20 -5.58
N SER A 61 2.63 6.93 -6.66
CA SER A 61 2.20 8.33 -6.77
C SER A 61 0.71 8.44 -7.07
N LEU A 62 0.08 9.52 -6.62
CA LEU A 62 -1.30 9.85 -6.95
C LEU A 62 -1.45 10.52 -8.32
N THR A 63 -0.41 11.16 -8.86
CA THR A 63 -0.56 12.06 -10.03
C THR A 63 0.40 11.82 -11.18
N VAL A 64 1.51 11.13 -10.96
CA VAL A 64 2.48 10.82 -12.02
C VAL A 64 2.77 9.32 -12.06
N PRO A 65 2.90 8.70 -13.25
CA PRO A 65 3.37 7.33 -13.33
C PRO A 65 4.70 7.18 -12.60
N TYR A 66 4.87 6.08 -11.89
CA TYR A 66 6.00 5.90 -10.99
C TYR A 66 7.27 5.54 -11.77
N GLU A 67 8.36 6.31 -11.65
CA GLU A 67 9.55 6.11 -12.49
C GLU A 67 10.25 4.75 -12.29
N PHE A 68 10.04 4.10 -11.13
CA PHE A 68 10.69 2.82 -10.80
C PHE A 68 9.78 1.59 -10.96
N SER A 69 8.59 1.74 -11.56
CA SER A 69 7.69 0.63 -11.87
C SER A 69 6.87 0.91 -13.13
N ASP A 70 6.53 -0.12 -13.91
CA ASP A 70 5.54 0.01 -15.00
C ASP A 70 4.10 0.24 -14.47
N SER A 71 3.94 0.43 -13.16
CA SER A 71 2.66 0.64 -12.51
C SER A 71 2.11 2.03 -12.83
N PRO A 72 0.81 2.13 -13.20
CA PRO A 72 0.13 3.42 -13.33
C PRO A 72 0.04 4.19 -12.01
N ILE A 73 -0.56 5.37 -12.05
CA ILE A 73 -0.90 6.12 -10.84
C ILE A 73 -1.85 5.31 -9.94
N LEU A 74 -1.89 5.67 -8.66
CA LEU A 74 -2.59 4.88 -7.64
C LEU A 74 -4.09 4.70 -7.94
N VAL A 75 -4.77 5.74 -8.44
CA VAL A 75 -6.21 5.65 -8.78
C VAL A 75 -6.48 4.67 -9.93
N GLU A 76 -5.67 4.69 -10.98
CA GLU A 76 -5.78 3.77 -12.12
C GLU A 76 -5.45 2.33 -11.70
N THR A 77 -4.43 2.18 -10.86
CA THR A 77 -4.09 0.89 -10.25
C THR A 77 -5.30 0.37 -9.49
N TYR A 78 -5.83 1.12 -8.52
CA TYR A 78 -7.01 0.72 -7.76
C TYR A 78 -8.21 0.33 -8.65
N LEU A 79 -8.54 1.14 -9.66
CA LEU A 79 -9.64 0.83 -10.58
C LEU A 79 -9.42 -0.47 -11.34
N SER A 80 -8.19 -0.74 -11.80
CA SER A 80 -7.87 -2.01 -12.49
C SER A 80 -8.05 -3.24 -11.60
N TRP A 81 -7.80 -3.09 -10.29
CA TRP A 81 -8.03 -4.15 -9.30
C TRP A 81 -9.52 -4.43 -9.11
N ILE A 82 -10.32 -3.37 -9.01
CA ILE A 82 -11.78 -3.48 -8.90
C ILE A 82 -12.39 -4.10 -10.17
N GLU A 83 -11.93 -3.68 -11.35
CA GLU A 83 -12.39 -4.22 -12.64
C GLU A 83 -12.00 -5.69 -12.85
N ALA A 84 -10.76 -6.07 -12.48
CA ALA A 84 -10.30 -7.45 -12.61
C ALA A 84 -11.19 -8.43 -11.82
N GLY A 85 -11.67 -8.00 -10.65
CA GLY A 85 -12.86 -8.50 -9.98
C GLY A 85 -12.93 -10.02 -9.68
N PRO A 86 -14.11 -10.46 -9.18
CA PRO A 86 -14.32 -11.85 -8.75
C PRO A 86 -14.25 -12.88 -9.89
N GLU A 87 -14.54 -12.46 -11.13
CA GLU A 87 -14.56 -13.35 -12.30
C GLU A 87 -13.16 -13.92 -12.61
N ARG A 88 -12.11 -13.13 -12.37
CA ARG A 88 -10.72 -13.58 -12.47
C ARG A 88 -10.18 -14.14 -11.15
N GLY A 89 -11.00 -14.20 -10.10
CA GLY A 89 -10.62 -14.70 -8.79
C GLY A 89 -10.00 -13.67 -7.85
N TYR A 90 -9.99 -12.39 -8.22
CA TYR A 90 -9.60 -11.30 -7.32
C TYR A 90 -10.74 -11.04 -6.35
N VAL A 91 -10.57 -11.48 -5.10
CA VAL A 91 -11.52 -11.24 -4.02
C VAL A 91 -10.82 -10.39 -2.97
N HIS A 92 -11.02 -9.08 -3.03
CA HIS A 92 -10.54 -8.16 -2.00
C HIS A 92 -11.65 -7.17 -1.63
N PRO A 93 -11.72 -6.70 -0.38
CA PRO A 93 -12.63 -5.63 0.02
C PRO A 93 -12.29 -4.33 -0.75
N PRO A 94 -13.28 -3.55 -1.21
CA PRO A 94 -13.02 -2.28 -1.89
C PRO A 94 -12.25 -1.26 -1.04
N SER A 95 -12.27 -1.39 0.29
CA SER A 95 -11.48 -0.54 1.19
C SER A 95 -9.99 -0.86 1.22
N VAL A 96 -9.56 -2.01 0.68
CA VAL A 96 -8.16 -2.44 0.66
C VAL A 96 -7.51 -1.95 -0.63
N VAL A 97 -6.70 -0.91 -0.50
CA VAL A 97 -6.13 -0.15 -1.63
C VAL A 97 -4.65 -0.52 -1.79
N PRO A 98 -4.15 -0.74 -3.02
CA PRO A 98 -2.71 -0.87 -3.25
C PRO A 98 -1.93 0.32 -2.71
N LEU A 99 -0.73 0.11 -2.20
CA LEU A 99 0.15 1.19 -1.76
C LEU A 99 1.52 1.09 -2.42
N LEU A 100 2.11 -0.10 -2.35
CA LEU A 100 3.49 -0.34 -2.74
C LEU A 100 3.58 -1.66 -3.51
N THR A 101 4.35 -1.66 -4.59
CA THR A 101 4.67 -2.87 -5.37
C THR A 101 6.02 -3.41 -4.97
N TRP A 102 6.18 -4.73 -4.96
CA TRP A 102 7.47 -5.40 -4.77
C TRP A 102 7.96 -6.06 -6.07
N GLY A 103 7.31 -5.76 -7.20
CA GLY A 103 7.47 -6.52 -8.45
C GLY A 103 6.77 -7.89 -8.41
N CYS A 104 6.88 -8.66 -9.49
CA CYS A 104 6.28 -10.01 -9.61
C CYS A 104 4.79 -10.09 -9.23
N ALA A 105 4.04 -8.99 -9.42
CA ALA A 105 2.65 -8.82 -9.00
C ALA A 105 2.39 -8.98 -7.49
N ILE A 106 3.41 -8.76 -6.66
CA ILE A 106 3.33 -8.73 -5.20
C ILE A 106 3.11 -7.29 -4.73
N TRP A 107 2.17 -7.10 -3.80
CA TRP A 107 1.77 -5.77 -3.36
C TRP A 107 1.59 -5.70 -1.85
N SER A 108 1.99 -4.58 -1.28
CA SER A 108 1.48 -4.12 0.01
C SER A 108 0.24 -3.26 -0.23
N MET A 109 -0.80 -3.52 0.54
CA MET A 109 -2.08 -2.88 0.45
C MET A 109 -2.44 -2.28 1.83
N VAL A 110 -3.29 -1.26 1.84
CA VAL A 110 -3.72 -0.55 3.06
C VAL A 110 -5.24 -0.52 3.12
N ASP A 111 -5.80 -0.86 4.27
CA ASP A 111 -7.24 -0.84 4.51
C ASP A 111 -7.74 0.53 4.99
N TYR A 112 -8.42 1.24 4.10
CA TYR A 112 -9.00 2.57 4.32
C TYR A 112 -10.25 2.53 5.22
N SER A 113 -10.78 1.34 5.54
CA SER A 113 -11.87 1.22 6.52
C SER A 113 -11.39 1.45 7.96
N THR A 114 -10.08 1.48 8.19
CA THR A 114 -9.45 1.71 9.49
C THR A 114 -8.65 3.01 9.50
N PRO A 115 -8.79 3.88 10.51
CA PRO A 115 -8.06 5.15 10.57
C PRO A 115 -6.54 4.96 10.67
N GLU A 116 -6.10 3.86 11.31
CA GLU A 116 -4.69 3.47 11.42
C GLU A 116 -4.09 2.87 10.13
N GLY A 117 -4.93 2.55 9.13
CA GLY A 117 -4.48 1.94 7.88
C GLY A 117 -3.83 0.58 8.10
N ARG A 118 -4.62 -0.45 8.42
CA ARG A 118 -4.10 -1.82 8.57
C ARG A 118 -3.48 -2.32 7.27
N MET A 119 -2.33 -2.97 7.39
CA MET A 119 -1.57 -3.49 6.26
C MET A 119 -2.05 -4.87 5.85
N TRP A 120 -2.07 -5.09 4.55
CA TRP A 120 -2.41 -6.35 3.90
C TRP A 120 -1.35 -6.67 2.84
N GLY A 121 -1.01 -7.94 2.74
CA GLY A 121 -0.15 -8.46 1.68
C GLY A 121 -1.01 -9.05 0.57
N TRP A 122 -0.57 -8.85 -0.67
CA TRP A 122 -1.04 -9.61 -1.81
C TRP A 122 0.13 -10.34 -2.45
N ASP A 123 0.06 -11.67 -2.47
CA ASP A 123 1.03 -12.52 -3.16
C ASP A 123 0.33 -13.61 -3.98
N PRO A 124 0.30 -13.48 -5.32
CA PRO A 124 -0.27 -14.49 -6.19
C PRO A 124 0.74 -15.63 -6.46
N ASN A 125 2.00 -15.50 -6.07
CA ASN A 125 3.03 -16.50 -6.35
C ASN A 125 2.85 -17.70 -5.40
N GLY A 126 2.57 -18.86 -5.98
CA GLY A 126 2.35 -20.09 -5.22
C GLY A 126 1.00 -20.18 -4.49
N ARG A 127 0.06 -19.26 -4.75
CA ARG A 127 -1.30 -19.27 -4.19
C ARG A 127 -2.34 -19.08 -5.29
N SER A 128 -3.55 -19.59 -5.05
CA SER A 128 -4.69 -19.20 -5.91
C SER A 128 -5.03 -17.73 -5.66
N LEU A 129 -5.50 -17.01 -6.67
CA LEU A 129 -5.89 -15.59 -6.54
C LEU A 129 -6.92 -15.33 -5.42
N ARG A 130 -7.77 -16.31 -5.09
CA ARG A 130 -8.72 -16.25 -3.96
C ARG A 130 -8.07 -16.19 -2.58
N HIS A 131 -6.82 -16.64 -2.45
CA HIS A 131 -6.05 -16.71 -1.20
C HIS A 131 -4.75 -15.90 -1.27
N ALA A 132 -4.61 -15.06 -2.30
CA ALA A 132 -3.45 -14.21 -2.50
C ALA A 132 -3.43 -13.02 -1.54
N LEU A 133 -4.61 -12.54 -1.11
CA LEU A 133 -4.75 -11.48 -0.12
C LEU A 133 -4.71 -12.04 1.31
N PHE A 134 -3.92 -11.43 2.19
CA PHE A 134 -3.80 -11.82 3.60
C PHE A 134 -3.45 -10.63 4.52
N PRO A 135 -3.89 -10.62 5.79
CA PRO A 135 -3.53 -9.56 6.73
C PRO A 135 -2.06 -9.68 7.17
N GLU A 136 -1.37 -8.55 7.38
CA GLU A 136 0.03 -8.52 7.86
C GLU A 136 0.14 -8.39 9.40
N ASP A 137 -0.99 -8.30 10.12
CA ASP A 137 -1.07 -8.01 11.56
C ASP A 137 -0.25 -6.77 11.99
N ARG A 138 -0.14 -5.79 11.09
CA ARG A 138 0.55 -4.51 11.32
C ARG A 138 -0.27 -3.33 10.81
N THR A 139 -0.03 -2.17 11.40
CA THR A 139 -0.49 -0.87 10.94
C THR A 139 0.51 -0.23 9.99
N LEU A 140 0.06 0.77 9.22
CA LEU A 140 0.95 1.57 8.38
C LEU A 140 2.08 2.21 9.20
N ALA A 141 1.78 2.70 10.40
CA ALA A 141 2.76 3.35 11.28
C ALA A 141 3.87 2.39 11.72
N GLU A 142 3.53 1.16 12.10
CA GLU A 142 4.50 0.13 12.46
C GLU A 142 5.40 -0.23 11.28
N ARG A 143 4.81 -0.41 10.09
CA ARG A 143 5.56 -0.72 8.89
C ARG A 143 6.52 0.40 8.47
N LEU A 144 6.07 1.66 8.51
CA LEU A 144 6.94 2.80 8.21
C LEU A 144 8.02 2.96 9.27
N THR A 145 7.73 2.65 10.55
CA THR A 145 8.75 2.65 11.61
C THR A 145 9.83 1.61 11.31
N ASP A 146 9.45 0.37 10.97
CA ASP A 146 10.38 -0.70 10.60
C ASP A 146 11.25 -0.30 9.42
N TRP A 147 10.66 0.32 8.39
CA TRP A 147 11.41 0.82 7.23
C TRP A 147 12.42 1.91 7.61
N LEU A 148 11.98 2.93 8.37
CA LEU A 148 12.84 4.03 8.80
C LEU A 148 14.00 3.54 9.69
N ASP A 149 13.76 2.51 10.50
CA ASP A 149 14.78 1.88 11.34
C ASP A 149 15.71 0.94 10.55
N GLY A 150 15.43 0.69 9.28
CA GLY A 150 16.21 -0.22 8.42
C GLY A 150 15.91 -1.71 8.66
N ASN A 151 14.80 -2.02 9.31
CA ASN A 151 14.38 -3.38 9.66
C ASN A 151 13.37 -3.99 8.66
N ASP A 152 12.86 -3.21 7.70
CA ASP A 152 11.93 -3.70 6.64
C ASP A 152 12.71 -4.44 5.55
N GLU A 153 13.11 -5.68 5.82
CA GLU A 153 14.02 -6.45 4.95
C GLU A 153 13.34 -7.41 3.97
N ASP A 154 12.07 -7.78 4.14
CA ASP A 154 11.39 -8.77 3.29
C ASP A 154 9.89 -8.54 3.19
N PHE A 155 9.28 -8.97 2.08
CA PHE A 155 7.83 -9.05 1.96
C PHE A 155 7.27 -10.00 3.04
N PRO A 156 6.21 -9.61 3.76
CA PRO A 156 5.66 -10.42 4.85
C PRO A 156 5.23 -11.79 4.37
N GLN A 157 5.57 -12.81 5.16
CA GLN A 157 5.17 -14.16 4.85
C GLN A 157 3.68 -14.33 5.10
N PRO A 158 2.91 -14.81 4.10
CA PRO A 158 1.51 -15.10 4.32
C PRO A 158 1.34 -16.20 5.38
N PRO A 159 0.23 -16.20 6.14
CA PRO A 159 -0.02 -17.24 7.13
C PRO A 159 0.08 -18.63 6.49
N SER A 160 0.63 -19.58 7.25
CA SER A 160 0.78 -20.96 6.82
C SER A 160 -0.60 -21.51 6.45
N GLN A 161 -0.77 -21.86 5.16
CA GLN A 161 -1.96 -22.59 4.75
C GLN A 161 -1.89 -23.94 5.46
N THR A 162 -2.82 -24.20 6.37
CA THR A 162 -3.03 -25.58 6.79
C THR A 162 -3.47 -26.33 5.53
N PRO A 163 -2.75 -27.38 5.09
CA PRO A 163 -3.21 -28.14 3.94
C PRO A 163 -4.65 -28.61 4.24
N PRO A 164 -5.56 -28.59 3.24
CA PRO A 164 -6.90 -29.11 3.46
C PRO A 164 -6.77 -30.55 3.98
N PRO A 165 -7.61 -30.97 4.94
CA PRO A 165 -7.61 -32.36 5.39
C PRO A 165 -7.75 -33.24 4.16
N THR A 166 -6.80 -34.16 4.00
CA THR A 166 -6.79 -35.13 2.90
C THR A 166 -8.11 -35.89 2.99
N CYS A 167 -8.95 -35.79 1.95
CA CYS A 167 -10.18 -36.58 1.82
C CYS A 167 -9.88 -38.08 1.87
#